data_AF-A0A1Y2MSA4-F1
#
_entry.id   AF-A0A1Y2MSA4-F1
#
_cell.length_a   1.000
_cell.length_b   1.000
_cell.length_c   1.000
_cell.angle_alpha   90.00
_cell.angle_beta   90.00
_cell.angle_gamma   90.00
#
_symmetry.space_group_name_H-M   'P 1'
#
loop_
_entity.id
_entity.type
_entity.pdbx_description
1 polymer ?
#
loop_
_entity_poly.entity_id
_entity_poly.type
_entity_poly.pdbx_seq_one_letter_code
_entity_poly.pdbx_strand_id
1 'polypeptide(L)'
;MTGTQRIPAVGGLAGGVGTTTVARALRAHDLGVVRGSDLLPDVLLCRDTVAGLADAARVAPGPGPGAPVLALHPGWSEPDGFDADAAGTGWAAVVALPAVPGWVRSPDPWSDAATVLTRSAPSTAIRRYAEALGRIVAALTAGDRLARPLVTGGSGGLRPLHGAVPLPRTGPGDPCGH
;
A
#
# COMPACT_ATOMS: atom_id res chain seq x y z
N MET A 1 -8.52 27.36 4.65
CA MET A 1 -8.02 27.00 3.31
C MET A 1 -8.40 25.54 3.04
N THR A 2 -9.45 25.30 2.27
CA THR A 2 -9.84 23.94 1.85
C THR A 2 -8.99 23.54 0.64
N GLY A 3 -7.77 23.07 0.91
CA GLY A 3 -6.96 22.42 -0.11
C GLY A 3 -7.63 21.12 -0.54
N THR A 4 -7.69 20.87 -1.85
CA THR A 4 -8.19 19.60 -2.39
C THR A 4 -7.22 18.49 -1.98
N GLN A 5 -7.57 17.72 -0.94
CA GLN A 5 -6.80 16.54 -0.55
C GLN A 5 -7.00 15.45 -1.60
N ARG A 6 -5.90 14.86 -2.06
CA ARG A 6 -5.98 13.73 -3.00
C ARG A 6 -6.43 12.45 -2.29
N ILE A 7 -6.89 11.49 -3.09
CA ILE A 7 -7.17 10.14 -2.62
C ILE A 7 -5.84 9.48 -2.22
N PRO A 8 -5.73 8.89 -1.02
CA PRO A 8 -4.53 8.17 -0.60
C PRO A 8 -4.25 6.96 -1.49
N ALA A 9 -2.99 6.57 -1.60
CA ALA A 9 -2.56 5.34 -2.25
C ALA A 9 -1.99 4.36 -1.20
N VAL A 10 -2.34 3.09 -1.34
CA VAL A 10 -1.98 2.00 -0.43
C VAL A 10 -1.25 0.93 -1.22
N GLY A 11 -0.09 0.50 -0.73
CA GLY A 11 0.71 -0.56 -1.35
C GLY A 11 1.23 -1.55 -0.31
N GLY A 12 1.60 -2.75 -0.73
CA GLY A 12 2.19 -3.77 0.16
C GLY A 12 3.58 -4.21 -0.30
N LEU A 13 4.44 -4.59 0.64
CA LEU A 13 5.77 -5.15 0.36
C LEU A 13 5.73 -6.63 -0.08
N ALA A 14 4.62 -7.31 0.19
CA ALA A 14 4.43 -8.71 -0.16
C ALA A 14 2.96 -9.02 -0.48
N GLY A 15 2.72 -10.16 -1.13
CA GLY A 15 1.38 -10.69 -1.33
C GLY A 15 0.73 -11.12 -0.01
N GLY A 16 -0.58 -10.90 0.11
CA GLY A 16 -1.39 -11.34 1.24
C GLY A 16 -1.26 -10.51 2.52
N VAL A 17 -0.70 -9.29 2.46
CA VAL A 17 -0.56 -8.40 3.63
C VAL A 17 -1.78 -7.52 3.88
N GLY A 18 -2.90 -7.77 3.19
CA GLY A 18 -4.14 -7.01 3.38
C GLY A 18 -4.18 -5.64 2.68
N THR A 19 -3.34 -5.39 1.67
CA THR A 19 -3.31 -4.13 0.91
C THR A 19 -4.70 -3.71 0.43
N THR A 20 -5.40 -4.61 -0.27
CA THR A 20 -6.75 -4.35 -0.78
C THR A 20 -7.75 -4.08 0.33
N THR A 21 -7.65 -4.79 1.46
CA THR A 21 -8.53 -4.59 2.61
C THR A 21 -8.38 -3.19 3.20
N VAL A 22 -7.13 -2.74 3.41
CA VAL A 22 -6.85 -1.37 3.89
C VAL A 22 -7.25 -0.34 2.85
N ALA A 23 -6.95 -0.56 1.57
CA ALA A 23 -7.33 0.36 0.51
C ALA A 23 -8.85 0.56 0.46
N ARG A 24 -9.63 -0.53 0.55
CA ARG A 24 -11.09 -0.45 0.60
C ARG A 24 -11.60 0.27 1.84
N ALA A 25 -11.05 -0.02 3.01
CA ALA A 25 -11.46 0.61 4.26
C ALA A 25 -11.16 2.13 4.28
N LEU A 26 -10.08 2.56 3.66
CA LEU A 26 -9.69 3.98 3.54
C LEU A 26 -10.27 4.67 2.29
N ARG A 27 -10.98 3.94 1.42
CA ARG A 27 -11.39 4.41 0.08
C ARG A 27 -10.22 4.95 -0.74
N ALA A 28 -9.08 4.28 -0.63
CA ALA A 28 -7.81 4.62 -1.22
C ALA A 28 -7.58 3.88 -2.56
N HIS A 29 -6.61 4.33 -3.34
CA HIS A 29 -6.09 3.61 -4.50
C HIS A 29 -5.27 2.39 -4.03
N ASP A 30 -5.60 1.20 -4.51
CA ASP A 30 -4.84 -0.02 -4.29
C ASP A 30 -3.74 -0.15 -5.35
N LEU A 31 -2.48 -0.09 -4.94
CA LEU A 31 -1.31 -0.27 -5.82
C LEU A 31 -0.82 -1.72 -5.86
N GLY A 32 -1.43 -2.63 -5.10
CA GLY A 32 -0.98 -4.02 -4.99
C GLY A 32 0.39 -4.14 -4.32
N VAL A 33 1.26 -4.97 -4.88
CA VAL A 33 2.61 -5.18 -4.37
C VAL A 33 3.56 -4.14 -4.98
N VAL A 34 4.20 -3.35 -4.11
CA VAL A 34 5.18 -2.33 -4.49
C VAL A 34 6.58 -2.93 -4.43
N ARG A 35 7.41 -2.61 -5.42
CA ARG A 35 8.81 -3.05 -5.51
C ARG A 35 9.72 -1.82 -5.59
N GLY A 36 10.78 -1.82 -4.78
CA GLY A 36 11.76 -0.73 -4.76
C GLY A 36 11.26 0.55 -4.07
N SER A 37 12.11 1.57 -4.06
CA SER A 37 11.88 2.89 -3.44
C SER A 37 11.25 3.92 -4.36
N ASP A 38 11.10 3.61 -5.66
CA ASP A 38 10.81 4.59 -6.71
C ASP A 38 9.38 5.13 -6.65
N LEU A 39 8.48 4.45 -5.92
CA LEU A 39 7.14 4.95 -5.61
C LEU A 39 6.73 4.51 -4.21
N LEU A 40 6.91 5.38 -3.22
CA LEU A 40 6.40 5.12 -1.88
C LEU A 40 4.92 5.53 -1.77
N PRO A 41 3.98 4.58 -1.54
CA PRO A 41 2.57 4.88 -1.31
C PRO A 41 2.39 5.69 -0.02
N ASP A 42 1.18 6.21 0.21
CA ASP A 42 0.86 6.90 1.47
C ASP A 42 0.84 5.97 2.66
N VAL A 43 0.34 4.76 2.42
CA VAL A 43 0.36 3.68 3.38
C VAL A 43 1.07 2.52 2.73
N LEU A 44 2.18 2.10 3.33
CA LEU A 44 2.87 0.87 2.95
C LEU A 44 2.52 -0.22 3.95
N LEU A 45 2.17 -1.41 3.47
CA LEU A 45 1.89 -2.57 4.32
C LEU A 45 3.05 -3.56 4.27
N CYS A 46 3.42 -4.08 5.43
CA CYS A 46 4.28 -5.26 5.52
C CYS A 46 3.73 -6.26 6.54
N ARG A 47 4.32 -7.45 6.56
CA ARG A 47 4.03 -8.44 7.61
C ARG A 47 4.73 -8.02 8.88
N ASP A 48 4.05 -8.19 10.01
CA ASP A 48 4.66 -8.07 11.34
C ASP A 48 5.58 -9.27 11.63
N THR A 49 6.71 -9.31 10.93
CA THR A 49 7.73 -10.35 11.02
C THR A 49 9.08 -9.68 10.88
N VAL A 50 10.14 -10.27 11.43
CA VAL A 50 11.51 -9.74 11.29
C VAL A 50 11.87 -9.48 9.81
N ALA A 51 11.51 -10.40 8.91
CA ALA A 51 11.75 -10.22 7.48
C ALA A 51 10.95 -9.05 6.88
N GLY A 52 9.68 -8.91 7.25
CA GLY A 52 8.83 -7.81 6.79
C GLY A 52 9.25 -6.44 7.33
N LEU A 53 9.74 -6.37 8.56
CA LEU A 53 10.30 -5.15 9.16
C LEU A 53 11.64 -4.80 8.50
N ALA A 54 12.50 -5.78 8.24
CA ALA A 54 13.75 -5.57 7.50
C ALA A 54 13.50 -5.12 6.04
N ASP A 55 12.46 -5.65 5.38
CA ASP A 55 11.99 -5.17 4.08
C ASP A 55 11.53 -3.71 4.16
N ALA A 56 10.76 -3.35 5.19
CA ALA A 56 10.31 -1.99 5.42
C ALA A 56 11.49 -1.04 5.66
N ALA A 57 12.43 -1.39 6.54
CA ALA A 57 13.61 -0.58 6.83
C ALA A 57 14.45 -0.28 5.58
N ARG A 58 14.54 -1.24 4.65
CA ARG A 58 15.26 -1.06 3.37
C ARG A 58 14.62 -0.03 2.43
N VAL A 59 13.32 0.19 2.54
CA VAL A 59 12.59 1.17 1.71
C VAL A 59 12.14 2.40 2.52
N ALA A 60 12.54 2.49 3.78
CA ALA A 60 12.16 3.60 4.63
C ALA A 60 12.66 4.92 4.02
N PRO A 61 11.78 5.94 3.91
CA PRO A 61 12.18 7.22 3.35
C PRO A 61 13.08 7.98 4.32
N GLY A 62 13.76 9.01 3.81
CA GLY A 62 14.41 9.99 4.68
C GLY A 62 13.38 10.70 5.57
N PRO A 63 13.75 11.08 6.80
CA PRO A 63 12.84 11.80 7.69
C PRO A 63 12.45 13.15 7.08
N GLY A 64 11.16 13.50 7.18
CA GLY A 64 10.69 14.77 6.66
C GLY A 64 9.17 14.91 6.61
N PRO A 65 8.68 16.13 6.33
CA PRO A 65 7.26 16.37 6.16
C PRO A 65 6.70 15.59 4.96
N GLY A 66 5.49 15.06 5.11
CA GLY A 66 4.88 14.21 4.10
C GLY A 66 5.43 12.79 4.06
N ALA A 67 6.05 12.30 5.14
CA ALA A 67 6.44 10.90 5.28
C ALA A 67 5.24 9.93 5.19
N PRO A 68 5.42 8.71 4.62
CA PRO A 68 4.37 7.71 4.54
C PRO A 68 4.14 7.04 5.88
N VAL A 69 2.99 6.38 6.02
CA VAL A 69 2.68 5.53 7.16
C VAL A 69 3.05 4.09 6.82
N LEU A 70 3.73 3.41 7.73
CA LEU A 70 3.89 1.97 7.68
C LEU A 70 2.77 1.31 8.48
N ALA A 71 2.02 0.41 7.85
CA ALA A 71 1.00 -0.39 8.51
C ALA A 71 1.46 -1.85 8.59
N LEU A 72 1.45 -2.41 9.79
CA LEU A 72 1.85 -3.79 10.02
C LEU A 72 0.60 -4.67 9.99
N HIS A 73 0.57 -5.61 9.06
CA HIS A 73 -0.41 -6.67 9.06
C HIS A 73 0.01 -7.72 10.09
N PRO A 74 -0.80 -7.97 11.13
CA PRO A 74 -0.47 -8.94 12.14
C PRO A 74 -0.47 -10.32 11.48
N GLY A 75 0.41 -11.19 11.96
CA GLY A 75 0.30 -12.61 11.66
C GLY A 75 -0.97 -13.21 12.27
N TRP A 76 -0.98 -14.54 12.44
CA TRP A 76 -2.11 -15.26 13.01
C TRP A 76 -2.28 -15.07 14.52
N SER A 77 -1.34 -14.38 15.18
CA SER A 77 -1.33 -14.07 16.61
C SER A 77 -1.48 -12.55 16.82
N GLU A 78 -2.22 -12.14 17.87
CA GLU A 78 -2.16 -10.74 18.32
C GLU A 78 -0.69 -10.40 18.60
N PRO A 79 -0.20 -9.22 18.17
CA PRO A 79 1.19 -8.87 18.36
C PRO A 79 1.47 -8.72 19.86
N ASP A 80 2.33 -9.59 20.40
CA ASP A 80 3.01 -9.42 21.70
C ASP A 80 4.02 -8.28 21.61
N GLY A 81 3.52 -7.08 21.27
CA GLY A 81 4.37 -5.95 20.86
C GLY A 81 5.08 -6.21 19.53
N PHE A 82 5.18 -5.18 18.71
CA PHE A 82 6.09 -5.20 17.56
C PHE A 82 7.20 -4.19 17.83
N ASP A 83 8.42 -4.51 17.42
CA ASP A 83 9.54 -3.58 17.48
C ASP A 83 9.38 -2.56 16.33
N ALA A 84 8.79 -1.42 16.63
CA ALA A 84 8.59 -0.34 15.67
C ALA A 84 9.93 0.22 15.15
N ASP A 85 11.00 0.17 15.95
CA ASP A 85 12.31 0.69 15.57
C ASP A 85 12.97 -0.19 14.51
N ALA A 86 12.66 -1.50 14.51
CA ALA A 86 13.12 -2.43 13.48
C ALA A 86 12.56 -2.13 12.07
N ALA A 87 11.51 -1.32 11.96
CA ALA A 87 10.98 -0.85 10.68
C ALA A 87 11.82 0.25 10.01
N GLY A 88 12.85 0.76 10.68
CA GLY A 88 13.64 1.90 10.25
C GLY A 88 12.98 3.25 10.55
N THR A 89 13.75 4.32 10.40
CA THR A 89 13.31 5.69 10.68
C THR A 89 12.75 6.36 9.42
N GLY A 90 11.94 7.42 9.60
CA GLY A 90 11.43 8.23 8.50
C GLY A 90 9.99 7.94 8.09
N TRP A 91 9.32 6.98 8.73
CA TRP A 91 7.86 6.84 8.66
C TRP A 91 7.17 7.96 9.46
N ALA A 92 6.02 8.43 8.99
CA ALA A 92 5.16 9.36 9.75
C ALA A 92 4.54 8.67 10.97
N ALA A 93 4.25 7.37 10.84
CA ALA A 93 3.81 6.50 11.91
C ALA A 93 4.06 5.03 11.52
N VAL A 94 4.24 4.17 12.52
CA VAL A 94 4.16 2.71 12.37
C VAL A 94 2.93 2.24 13.12
N VAL A 95 1.98 1.61 12.42
CA VAL A 95 0.66 1.25 12.95
C VAL A 95 0.40 -0.24 12.77
N ALA A 96 0.32 -1.00 13.86
CA ALA A 96 -0.23 -2.35 13.78
C ALA A 96 -1.74 -2.32 13.56
N LEU A 97 -2.17 -3.10 12.56
CA LEU A 97 -3.57 -3.38 12.31
C LEU A 97 -3.98 -4.57 13.20
N PRO A 98 -5.13 -4.54 13.88
CA PRO A 98 -5.61 -5.71 14.60
C PRO A 98 -6.22 -6.73 13.64
N ALA A 99 -6.20 -8.01 14.01
CA ALA A 99 -6.93 -9.03 13.27
C ALA A 99 -8.45 -8.83 13.42
N VAL A 100 -9.20 -9.10 12.35
CA VAL A 100 -10.67 -9.15 12.38
C VAL A 100 -11.09 -10.57 12.02
N PRO A 101 -11.25 -11.47 13.01
CA PRO A 101 -11.52 -12.89 12.75
C PRO A 101 -12.75 -13.16 11.89
N GLY A 102 -13.75 -12.28 11.96
CA GLY A 102 -14.99 -12.38 11.17
C GLY A 102 -14.76 -12.28 9.66
N TRP A 103 -13.71 -11.59 9.19
CA TRP A 103 -13.45 -11.44 7.76
C TRP A 103 -13.01 -12.71 7.08
N VAL A 104 -12.25 -13.58 7.76
CA VAL A 104 -11.83 -14.88 7.21
C VAL A 104 -13.04 -15.76 6.88
N ARG A 105 -14.13 -15.58 7.61
CA ARG A 105 -15.38 -16.34 7.43
C ARG A 105 -16.41 -15.61 6.58
N SER A 106 -16.11 -14.38 6.15
CA SER A 106 -17.04 -13.58 5.35
C SER A 106 -17.01 -14.05 3.88
N PRO A 107 -18.18 -14.13 3.22
CA PRO A 107 -18.22 -14.36 1.77
C PRO A 107 -17.71 -13.17 0.96
N ASP A 108 -17.67 -11.97 1.53
CA ASP A 108 -17.13 -10.76 0.90
C ASP A 108 -16.40 -9.87 1.93
N PRO A 109 -15.16 -10.24 2.28
CA PRO A 109 -14.38 -9.50 3.28
C PRO A 109 -14.03 -8.07 2.83
N TRP A 110 -14.02 -7.79 1.52
CA TRP A 110 -13.67 -6.47 0.98
C TRP A 110 -14.80 -5.47 1.13
N SER A 111 -16.04 -5.89 0.86
CA SER A 111 -17.22 -5.06 1.16
C SER A 111 -17.36 -4.83 2.65
N ASP A 112 -17.11 -5.85 3.48
CA ASP A 112 -17.10 -5.68 4.94
C ASP A 112 -16.07 -4.64 5.39
N ALA A 113 -14.85 -4.69 4.84
CA ALA A 113 -13.80 -3.72 5.14
C ALA A 113 -14.17 -2.28 4.72
N ALA A 114 -14.83 -2.10 3.58
CA ALA A 114 -15.26 -0.79 3.09
C ALA A 114 -16.28 -0.10 4.03
N THR A 115 -16.99 -0.86 4.86
CA THR A 115 -18.00 -0.34 5.81
C THR A 115 -17.45 -0.02 7.19
N VAL A 116 -16.18 -0.36 7.49
CA VAL A 116 -15.61 -0.26 8.85
C VAL A 116 -15.81 1.13 9.45
N LEU A 117 -15.50 2.19 8.70
CA LEU A 117 -15.55 3.56 9.20
C LEU A 117 -16.98 4.13 9.27
N THR A 118 -17.98 3.47 8.67
CA THR A 118 -19.36 3.94 8.61
C THR A 118 -20.32 3.10 9.45
N ARG A 119 -19.82 2.09 10.16
CA ARG A 119 -20.66 1.13 10.91
C ARG A 119 -21.15 1.75 12.22
N SER A 120 -22.47 1.80 12.43
CA SER A 120 -23.07 2.44 13.61
C SER A 120 -22.92 1.65 14.91
N ALA A 121 -22.82 0.32 14.83
CA ALA A 121 -22.64 -0.57 15.99
C ALA A 121 -21.58 -1.65 15.68
N PRO A 122 -20.29 -1.29 15.65
CA PRO A 122 -19.22 -2.24 15.34
C PRO A 122 -18.96 -3.19 16.51
N SER A 123 -18.59 -4.43 16.19
CA SER A 123 -18.00 -5.34 17.17
C SER A 123 -16.67 -4.77 17.70
N THR A 124 -16.19 -5.28 18.84
CA THR A 124 -14.92 -4.83 19.42
C THR A 124 -13.74 -4.96 18.44
N ALA A 125 -13.68 -6.04 17.66
CA ALA A 125 -12.64 -6.22 16.65
C ALA A 125 -12.69 -5.15 15.55
N ILE A 126 -13.89 -4.85 15.02
CA ILE A 126 -14.07 -3.81 14.01
C ILE A 126 -13.73 -2.42 14.57
N ARG A 127 -14.11 -2.14 15.82
CA ARG A 127 -13.78 -0.87 16.49
C ARG A 127 -12.27 -0.70 16.66
N ARG A 128 -11.55 -1.71 17.15
CA ARG A 128 -10.08 -1.67 17.23
C ARG A 128 -9.45 -1.46 15.85
N TYR A 129 -9.99 -2.09 14.81
CA TYR A 129 -9.51 -1.88 13.44
C TYR A 129 -9.77 -0.44 12.96
N ALA A 130 -10.97 0.09 13.22
CA ALA A 130 -11.31 1.48 12.91
C ALA A 130 -10.41 2.49 13.64
N GLU A 131 -10.05 2.22 14.90
CA GLU A 131 -9.09 3.03 15.66
C GLU A 131 -7.69 3.00 15.04
N ALA A 132 -7.23 1.84 14.54
CA ALA A 132 -5.97 1.74 13.79
C ALA A 132 -6.02 2.53 12.47
N LEU A 133 -7.12 2.46 11.72
CA LEU A 133 -7.33 3.29 10.53
C LEU A 133 -7.35 4.79 10.87
N GLY A 134 -7.96 5.16 12.00
CA GLY A 134 -7.97 6.53 12.51
C GLY A 134 -6.56 7.06 12.78
N ARG A 135 -5.68 6.23 13.35
CA ARG A 135 -4.26 6.58 13.54
C ARG A 135 -3.53 6.80 12.21
N ILE A 136 -3.80 5.97 11.20
CA ILE A 136 -3.24 6.15 9.85
C ILE A 136 -3.71 7.49 9.26
N VAL A 137 -5.02 7.77 9.29
CA VAL A 137 -5.59 9.02 8.75
C VAL A 137 -5.04 10.25 9.48
N ALA A 138 -4.92 10.19 10.81
CA ALA A 138 -4.35 11.27 11.61
C ALA A 138 -2.89 11.56 11.21
N ALA A 139 -2.05 10.52 11.04
CA ALA A 139 -0.66 10.68 10.62
C ALA A 139 -0.54 11.28 9.21
N LEU A 140 -1.36 10.80 8.25
CA LEU A 140 -1.38 11.35 6.89
C LEU A 140 -1.81 12.82 6.84
N THR A 141 -2.76 13.20 7.69
CA THR A 141 -3.27 14.57 7.77
C THR A 141 -2.29 15.49 8.47
N ALA A 142 -1.70 15.07 9.60
CA ALA A 142 -0.70 15.85 10.33
C ALA A 142 0.58 16.11 9.51
N GLY A 143 0.96 15.15 8.66
CA GLY A 143 2.11 15.28 7.76
C GLY A 143 1.83 16.05 6.47
N ASP A 144 0.59 16.52 6.24
CA ASP A 144 0.12 17.16 5.01
C ASP A 144 0.41 16.34 3.74
N ARG A 145 0.47 15.01 3.88
CA ARG A 145 0.91 14.10 2.80
C ARG A 145 -0.11 14.08 1.66
N LEU A 146 -1.38 14.25 1.97
CA LEU A 146 -2.48 14.25 0.99
C LEU A 146 -2.59 15.56 0.20
N ALA A 147 -1.90 16.63 0.60
CA ALA A 147 -1.78 17.84 -0.21
C ALA A 147 -0.62 17.76 -1.22
N ARG A 148 0.30 16.79 -1.05
CA ARG A 148 1.49 16.62 -1.88
C ARG A 148 1.25 15.61 -3.00
N PRO A 149 1.77 15.81 -4.22
CA PRO A 149 1.75 14.77 -5.24
C PRO A 149 2.47 13.49 -4.76
N LEU A 150 2.03 12.33 -5.24
CA LEU A 150 2.83 11.11 -5.09
C LEU A 150 4.15 11.35 -5.83
N VAL A 151 5.25 11.41 -5.08
CA VAL A 151 6.58 11.59 -5.67
C VAL A 151 6.96 10.25 -6.29
N THR A 152 6.92 10.15 -7.62
CA THR A 152 7.75 9.18 -8.36
C THR A 152 9.20 9.59 -8.12
N GLY A 153 9.92 8.81 -7.33
CA GLY A 153 11.35 8.98 -7.14
C GLY A 153 12.05 8.82 -8.48
N GLY A 154 12.50 9.94 -9.05
CA GLY A 154 13.51 9.98 -10.11
C GLY A 154 13.09 9.47 -11.49
N SER A 155 13.01 10.40 -12.43
CA SER A 155 13.02 10.20 -13.88
C SER A 155 13.96 9.09 -14.37
N GLY A 156 13.43 7.88 -14.53
CA GLY A 156 13.93 6.89 -15.47
C GLY A 156 12.89 6.74 -16.56
N GLY A 157 13.16 7.29 -17.75
CA GLY A 157 12.20 7.35 -18.85
C GLY A 157 11.50 6.01 -19.07
N LEU A 158 10.19 6.08 -19.32
CA LEU A 158 9.39 4.98 -19.84
C LEU A 158 10.18 4.28 -20.95
N ARG A 159 10.81 3.14 -20.67
CA ARG A 159 11.18 2.21 -21.72
C ARG A 159 9.90 1.47 -22.08
N PRO A 160 9.44 1.55 -23.34
CA PRO A 160 8.43 0.65 -23.84
C PRO A 160 8.89 -0.79 -23.57
N LEU A 161 8.01 -1.60 -22.99
CA LEU A 161 8.20 -3.03 -22.85
C LEU A 161 8.59 -3.62 -24.22
N HIS A 162 9.81 -4.14 -24.32
CA HIS A 162 10.20 -5.05 -25.38
C HIS A 162 9.30 -6.28 -25.30
N GLY A 163 8.32 -6.33 -26.19
CA GLY A 163 7.34 -7.41 -26.26
C GLY A 163 6.46 -7.34 -27.51
N ALA A 164 7.02 -6.87 -28.63
CA ALA A 164 6.44 -7.12 -29.94
C ALA A 164 7.55 -7.71 -30.81
N VAL A 165 7.52 -9.04 -30.92
CA VAL A 165 8.29 -9.81 -31.90
C VAL A 165 7.96 -9.24 -33.28
N PRO A 166 8.93 -8.76 -34.07
CA PRO A 166 8.69 -8.54 -35.49
C PRO A 166 8.48 -9.92 -36.11
N LEU A 167 7.24 -10.20 -36.54
CA LEU A 167 6.97 -11.31 -37.44
C LEU A 167 7.90 -11.15 -38.66
N PRO A 168 8.59 -12.21 -39.12
CA PRO A 168 9.31 -12.13 -40.38
C PRO A 168 8.31 -11.83 -41.48
N ARG A 169 8.48 -10.68 -42.15
CA ARG A 169 7.84 -10.39 -43.43
C ARG A 169 8.30 -11.47 -44.41
N THR A 170 7.48 -12.48 -44.62
CA THR A 170 7.49 -13.26 -45.87
C THR A 170 7.16 -12.28 -46.99
N GLY A 171 8.20 -11.84 -47.69
CA GLY A 171 8.06 -10.97 -48.86
C GLY A 171 7.27 -11.70 -49.96
N PRO A 172 6.41 -10.99 -50.70
CA PRO A 172 5.86 -11.53 -51.93
C PRO A 172 6.99 -11.63 -52.96
N GLY A 173 7.21 -12.83 -53.48
CA GLY A 173 8.02 -13.02 -54.67
C GLY A 173 7.30 -12.40 -55.86
N ASP A 174 7.90 -11.38 -56.45
CA ASP A 174 7.63 -10.98 -57.83
C ASP A 174 8.76 -11.52 -58.72
N PRO A 175 8.46 -12.37 -59.72
CA PRO A 175 9.42 -12.74 -60.74
C PRO A 175 9.46 -11.70 -61.86
N CYS A 176 10.51 -10.88 -61.89
CA CYS A 176 10.90 -10.18 -63.12
C CYS A 176 11.78 -11.09 -63.97
N GLY A 177 11.34 -11.30 -65.21
CA GLY A 177 12.03 -12.13 -66.19
C GLY A 177 13.32 -11.53 -66.75
N HIS A 178 14.11 -12.41 -67.34
CA HIS A 178 14.85 -12.18 -68.58
C HIS A 178 14.92 -13.49 -69.35
#